data_AF-A0A8T4KHT4-F1
#
_entry.id   AF-A0A8T4KHT4-F1
#
_cell.length_a   1.000
_cell.length_b   1.000
_cell.length_c   1.000
_cell.angle_alpha   90.00
_cell.angle_beta   90.00
_cell.angle_gamma   90.00
#
_symmetry.space_group_name_H-M   'P 1'
#
loop_
_entity.id
_entity.type
_entity.pdbx_description
1 polymer ?
#
loop_
_entity_poly.entity_id
_entity_poly.type
_entity_poly.pdbx_seq_one_letter_code
_entity_poly.pdbx_strand_id
1 'polypeptide(L)'
;MKVTLDARNIQSISLFQNLTNSSVLDCLEESDMIFFVVSEGQYGLAVGKNGSKIKNAERVFKKTIKVFEYSPDLNRFVSNLIPEALEVNLSEKGVQVKIKPNDKPKVIGKGGKNIRIVTKFLQRLFDVENLKIK
;
A
#
# COMPACT_ATOMS: atom_id res chain seq x y z
N MET A 1 -14.73 -9.36 10.78
CA MET A 1 -13.63 -9.04 9.85
C MET A 1 -13.08 -10.35 9.29
N LYS A 2 -13.33 -10.67 8.01
CA LYS A 2 -12.84 -11.91 7.38
C LYS A 2 -11.92 -11.52 6.24
N VAL A 3 -10.67 -11.16 6.57
CA VAL A 3 -9.63 -10.94 5.56
C VAL A 3 -9.34 -12.31 4.95
N THR A 4 -9.91 -12.59 3.79
CA THR A 4 -9.57 -13.81 3.04
C THR A 4 -8.26 -13.51 2.33
N LEU A 5 -7.14 -13.66 3.04
CA LEU A 5 -5.83 -13.67 2.41
C LEU A 5 -5.78 -14.94 1.55
N ASP A 6 -5.72 -14.76 0.22
CA ASP A 6 -5.41 -15.83 -0.72
C ASP A 6 -4.10 -16.52 -0.25
N ALA A 7 -3.98 -17.84 -0.38
CA ALA A 7 -2.79 -18.59 0.04
C ALA A 7 -1.50 -18.01 -0.55
N ARG A 8 -1.58 -17.44 -1.76
CA ARG A 8 -0.47 -16.69 -2.39
C ARG A 8 -0.05 -15.45 -1.60
N ASN A 9 -1.01 -14.69 -1.07
CA ASN A 9 -0.72 -13.52 -0.24
C ASN A 9 -0.02 -13.93 1.06
N ILE A 10 -0.42 -15.05 1.67
CA ILE A 10 0.21 -15.56 2.90
C ILE A 10 1.68 -15.93 2.64
N GLN A 11 1.96 -16.60 1.52
CA GLN A 11 3.33 -16.94 1.12
C GLN A 11 4.16 -15.69 0.84
N SER A 12 3.62 -14.74 0.08
CA SER A 12 4.29 -13.47 -0.22
C SER A 12 4.58 -12.66 1.05
N ILE A 13 3.65 -12.63 1.99
CA ILE A 13 3.84 -12.03 3.32
C ILE A 13 4.99 -12.71 4.04
N SER A 14 4.94 -14.04 4.22
CA SER A 14 5.96 -14.78 4.95
C SER A 14 7.36 -14.58 4.36
N LEU A 15 7.47 -14.66 3.03
CA LEU A 15 8.74 -14.46 2.34
C LEU A 15 9.25 -13.03 2.49
N PHE A 16 8.39 -12.02 2.33
CA PHE A 16 8.81 -10.63 2.50
C PHE A 16 9.28 -10.36 3.93
N GLN A 17 8.54 -10.83 4.95
CA GLN A 17 8.95 -10.70 6.35
C GLN A 17 10.31 -11.35 6.62
N ASN A 18 10.59 -12.52 6.05
CA ASN A 18 11.89 -13.19 6.21
C ASN A 18 13.04 -12.42 5.54
N LEU A 19 12.79 -11.78 4.40
CA LEU A 19 13.80 -11.01 3.67
C LEU A 19 14.09 -9.66 4.35
N THR A 20 13.07 -9.07 4.97
CA THR A 20 13.16 -7.70 5.48
C THR A 20 13.20 -7.61 7.01
N ASN A 21 12.91 -8.68 7.73
CA ASN A 21 12.66 -8.69 9.17
C ASN A 21 11.60 -7.68 9.63
N SER A 22 10.70 -7.24 8.75
CA SER A 22 9.60 -6.32 9.09
C SER A 22 8.30 -7.07 9.30
N SER A 23 7.44 -6.58 10.20
CA SER A 23 6.06 -7.08 10.33
C SER A 23 5.17 -6.55 9.20
N VAL A 24 4.46 -7.45 8.51
CA VAL A 24 3.56 -7.15 7.39
C VAL A 24 2.13 -7.46 7.78
N LEU A 25 1.21 -6.53 7.47
CA LEU A 25 -0.21 -6.63 7.81
C LEU A 25 -1.08 -7.08 6.64
N ASP A 26 -0.79 -6.59 5.42
CA ASP A 26 -1.53 -6.98 4.22
C ASP A 26 -0.62 -6.94 2.98
N CYS A 27 -1.06 -7.66 1.95
CA CYS A 27 -0.40 -7.79 0.67
C CYS A 27 -1.44 -7.83 -0.45
N LEU A 28 -1.17 -7.09 -1.51
CA LEU A 28 -1.89 -7.20 -2.78
C LEU A 28 -0.89 -7.40 -3.91
N GLU A 29 -1.08 -8.46 -4.67
CA GLU A 29 -0.22 -8.85 -5.76
C GLU A 29 -0.92 -8.62 -7.11
N GLU A 30 -0.21 -7.97 -8.03
CA GLU A 30 -0.58 -7.79 -9.43
C GLU A 30 0.45 -8.52 -10.32
N SER A 31 0.22 -8.54 -11.62
CA SER A 31 1.06 -9.28 -12.58
C SER A 31 2.55 -8.89 -12.55
N ASP A 32 2.85 -7.60 -12.37
CA ASP A 32 4.19 -7.02 -12.45
C ASP A 32 4.68 -6.40 -11.12
N MET A 33 3.82 -6.29 -10.13
CA MET A 33 4.08 -5.51 -8.92
C MET A 33 3.41 -6.14 -7.69
N ILE A 34 4.07 -6.07 -6.54
CA ILE A 34 3.51 -6.46 -5.25
C ILE A 34 3.49 -5.23 -4.34
N PHE A 35 2.39 -5.06 -3.63
CA PHE A 35 2.18 -3.99 -2.68
C PHE A 35 2.06 -4.59 -1.28
N PHE A 36 2.92 -4.14 -0.36
CA PHE A 36 2.92 -4.57 1.03
C PHE A 36 2.52 -3.42 1.94
N VAL A 37 1.72 -3.71 2.95
CA VAL A 37 1.45 -2.83 4.08
C VAL A 37 2.19 -3.39 5.29
N VAL A 38 3.14 -2.63 5.85
CA VAL A 38 3.90 -3.00 7.05
C VAL A 38 3.32 -2.30 8.28
N SER A 39 3.56 -2.88 9.46
CA SER A 39 3.12 -2.26 10.72
C SER A 39 3.76 -0.87 10.93
N GLU A 40 3.15 -0.05 11.78
CA GLU A 40 3.67 1.28 12.12
C GLU A 40 5.11 1.19 12.66
N GLY A 41 5.99 2.06 12.17
CA GLY A 41 7.42 2.09 12.51
C GLY A 41 8.28 1.07 11.78
N GLN A 42 7.69 0.15 11.00
CA GLN A 42 8.43 -0.90 10.29
C GLN A 42 8.90 -0.49 8.89
N TYR A 43 8.46 0.66 8.37
CA TYR A 43 8.80 1.08 7.00
C TYR A 43 10.31 1.16 6.77
N GLY A 44 11.05 1.83 7.66
CA GLY A 44 12.51 1.93 7.54
C GLY A 44 13.21 0.57 7.57
N LEU A 45 12.71 -0.36 8.39
CA LEU A 45 13.24 -1.72 8.49
C LEU A 45 12.95 -2.53 7.22
N ALA A 46 11.75 -2.37 6.66
CA ALA A 46 11.32 -3.01 5.42
C ALA A 46 12.13 -2.52 4.21
N VAL A 47 12.41 -1.21 4.16
CA VAL A 47 13.15 -0.59 3.05
C VAL A 47 14.65 -0.90 3.13
N GLY A 48 15.24 -0.82 4.32
CA GLY A 48 16.68 -0.97 4.54
C GLY A 48 17.51 0.21 4.01
N LYS A 49 18.80 0.22 4.35
CA LYS A 49 19.73 1.30 3.94
C LYS A 49 19.75 1.42 2.42
N ASN A 50 19.45 2.61 1.88
CA ASN A 50 19.40 2.88 0.43
C ASN A 50 18.47 1.93 -0.36
N GLY A 51 17.40 1.44 0.28
CA GLY A 51 16.44 0.52 -0.34
C GLY A 51 16.99 -0.88 -0.60
N SER A 52 18.07 -1.29 0.08
CA SER A 52 18.75 -2.56 -0.17
C SER A 52 17.86 -3.78 -0.02
N LYS A 53 16.93 -3.78 0.95
CA LYS A 53 16.01 -4.87 1.21
C LYS A 53 14.91 -4.96 0.15
N ILE A 54 14.38 -3.81 -0.29
CA ILE A 54 13.44 -3.76 -1.42
C ILE A 54 14.09 -4.31 -2.67
N LYS A 55 15.29 -3.85 -3.02
CA LYS A 55 16.03 -4.35 -4.19
C LYS A 55 16.30 -5.86 -4.11
N ASN A 56 16.55 -6.39 -2.92
CA ASN A 56 16.69 -7.83 -2.72
C ASN A 56 15.36 -8.55 -2.96
N ALA A 57 14.29 -8.10 -2.31
CA ALA A 57 12.97 -8.68 -2.47
C ALA A 57 12.50 -8.63 -3.93
N GLU A 58 12.71 -7.53 -4.66
CA GLU A 58 12.37 -7.43 -6.09
C GLU A 58 13.08 -8.49 -6.95
N ARG A 59 14.34 -8.83 -6.64
CA ARG A 59 15.06 -9.92 -7.33
C ARG A 59 14.47 -11.29 -7.02
N VAL A 60 14.07 -11.53 -5.78
CA VAL A 60 13.48 -12.81 -5.34
C VAL A 60 12.08 -12.99 -5.94
N PHE A 61 11.23 -11.97 -5.83
CA PHE A 61 9.86 -11.98 -6.34
C PHE A 61 9.78 -11.81 -7.86
N LYS A 62 10.85 -11.30 -8.51
CA LYS A 62 10.88 -10.93 -9.94
C LYS A 62 9.78 -9.94 -10.32
N LYS A 63 9.42 -9.05 -9.38
CA LYS A 63 8.36 -8.04 -9.50
C LYS A 63 8.80 -6.77 -8.80
N THR A 64 8.27 -5.63 -9.24
CA THR A 64 8.47 -4.36 -8.52
C THR A 64 7.76 -4.42 -7.17
N ILE A 65 8.37 -3.86 -6.13
CA ILE A 65 7.79 -3.86 -4.79
C ILE A 65 7.49 -2.44 -4.33
N LYS A 66 6.28 -2.23 -3.84
CA LYS A 66 5.88 -1.03 -3.12
C LYS A 66 5.54 -1.39 -1.67
N VAL A 67 5.99 -0.55 -0.75
CA VAL A 67 5.76 -0.72 0.67
C VAL A 67 5.08 0.53 1.21
N PHE A 68 4.07 0.33 2.05
CA PHE A 68 3.36 1.39 2.75
C PHE A 68 3.38 1.11 4.25
N GLU A 69 3.45 2.16 5.04
CA GLU A 69 3.32 2.06 6.49
C GLU A 69 1.85 2.14 6.90
N TYR A 70 1.40 1.18 7.69
CA TYR A 70 0.10 1.24 8.34
C TYR A 70 0.08 2.33 9.42
N SER A 71 -1.07 2.99 9.56
CA SER A 71 -1.37 3.81 10.71
C SER A 71 -2.80 3.50 11.13
N PRO A 72 -3.12 3.44 12.44
CA PRO A 72 -4.50 3.33 12.90
C PRO A 72 -5.33 4.59 12.65
N ASP A 73 -4.69 5.75 12.42
CA ASP A 73 -5.37 6.96 11.98
C ASP A 73 -5.60 6.91 10.46
N LEU A 74 -6.87 6.93 10.04
CA LEU A 74 -7.24 6.79 8.63
C LEU A 74 -6.64 7.90 7.76
N ASN A 75 -6.58 9.15 8.26
CA ASN A 75 -6.04 10.27 7.50
C ASN A 75 -4.53 10.08 7.23
N ARG A 76 -3.78 9.71 8.27
CA ARG A 76 -2.36 9.36 8.16
C ARG A 76 -2.14 8.14 7.28
N PHE A 77 -2.98 7.11 7.39
CA PHE A 77 -2.86 5.93 6.52
C PHE A 77 -3.10 6.26 5.04
N VAL A 78 -4.12 7.07 4.73
CA VAL A 78 -4.35 7.57 3.37
C VAL A 78 -3.16 8.38 2.86
N SER A 79 -2.58 9.23 3.71
CA SER A 79 -1.37 10.01 3.36
C SER A 79 -0.15 9.11 3.11
N ASN A 80 -0.01 8.00 3.85
CA ASN A 80 1.03 7.00 3.61
C ASN A 80 0.82 6.26 2.29
N LEU A 81 -0.43 5.94 1.93
CA LEU A 81 -0.80 5.29 0.67
C LEU A 81 -0.67 6.22 -0.54
N ILE A 82 -0.93 7.51 -0.35
CA ILE A 82 -0.88 8.56 -1.38
C ILE A 82 -0.04 9.74 -0.88
N PRO A 83 1.30 9.66 -0.99
CA PRO A 83 2.20 10.74 -0.54
C PRO A 83 1.97 12.09 -1.24
N GLU A 84 1.34 12.10 -2.41
CA GLU A 84 0.99 13.30 -3.17
C GLU A 84 -0.31 13.98 -2.70
N ALA A 85 -0.99 13.42 -1.69
CA ALA A 85 -2.20 14.00 -1.12
C ALA A 85 -1.92 15.38 -0.52
N LEU A 86 -2.66 16.39 -0.97
CA LEU A 86 -2.62 17.74 -0.38
C LEU A 86 -3.60 17.87 0.78
N GLU A 87 -4.73 17.19 0.66
CA GLU A 87 -5.85 17.30 1.60
C GLU A 87 -6.64 15.99 1.55
N VAL A 88 -6.94 15.44 2.72
CA VAL A 88 -7.76 14.24 2.89
C VAL A 88 -9.01 14.63 3.65
N ASN A 89 -10.16 14.51 2.99
CA ASN A 89 -11.46 14.79 3.56
C ASN A 89 -12.19 13.45 3.81
N LEU A 90 -12.46 13.17 5.08
CA LEU A 90 -13.20 12.00 5.51
C LEU A 90 -14.69 12.36 5.60
N SER A 91 -15.54 11.53 5.01
CA SER A 91 -17.00 11.71 5.05
C SER A 91 -17.69 10.35 5.14
N GLU A 92 -18.98 10.33 5.49
CA GLU A 92 -19.80 9.10 5.46
C GLU A 92 -19.82 8.45 4.07
N LYS A 93 -19.63 9.25 3.00
CA LYS A 93 -19.60 8.76 1.61
C LYS A 93 -18.26 8.14 1.23
N GLY A 94 -17.27 8.13 2.12
CA GLY A 94 -15.91 7.64 1.90
C GLY A 94 -14.85 8.73 1.98
N VAL A 95 -13.69 8.44 1.39
CA VAL A 95 -12.48 9.28 1.45
C VAL A 95 -12.34 10.10 0.16
N GLN A 96 -12.15 11.41 0.30
CA GLN A 96 -11.81 12.29 -0.81
C GLN A 96 -10.39 12.83 -0.65
N VAL A 97 -9.56 12.69 -1.68
CA VAL A 97 -8.17 13.13 -1.65
C VAL A 97 -7.96 14.17 -2.75
N LYS A 98 -7.50 15.36 -2.35
CA LYS A 98 -7.16 16.45 -3.28
C LYS A 98 -5.70 16.31 -3.70
N ILE A 99 -5.45 16.35 -5.00
CA ILE A 99 -4.12 16.12 -5.57
C ILE A 99 -3.85 17.17 -6.64
N LYS A 100 -2.59 17.58 -6.80
CA LYS A 100 -2.21 18.44 -7.93
C LYS A 100 -2.54 17.73 -9.25
N PRO A 101 -3.05 18.45 -10.28
CA PRO A 101 -3.36 17.85 -11.58
C PRO A 101 -2.20 17.05 -12.19
N ASN A 102 -0.97 17.54 -12.01
CA ASN A 102 0.24 16.91 -12.55
C ASN A 102 0.59 15.58 -11.88
N ASP A 103 0.15 15.36 -10.64
CA ASP A 103 0.42 14.14 -9.88
C ASP A 103 -0.68 13.08 -10.05
N LYS A 104 -1.86 13.46 -10.57
CA LYS A 104 -2.99 12.53 -10.80
C LYS A 104 -2.60 11.29 -11.61
N PRO A 105 -1.84 11.38 -12.73
CA PRO A 105 -1.45 10.19 -13.49
C PRO A 105 -0.61 9.20 -12.66
N LYS A 106 0.26 9.72 -11.77
CA LYS A 106 1.11 8.92 -10.88
C LYS A 106 0.27 8.19 -9.82
N VAL A 107 -0.69 8.88 -9.22
CA VAL A 107 -1.57 8.32 -8.18
C VAL A 107 -2.56 7.32 -8.75
N ILE A 108 -3.14 7.60 -9.92
CA ILE A 108 -4.04 6.66 -10.61
C ILE A 108 -3.25 5.42 -11.07
N GLY A 109 -2.06 5.65 -11.61
CA GLY A 109 -1.22 4.61 -12.20
C GLY A 109 -1.76 4.11 -13.55
N LYS A 110 -0.92 3.39 -14.30
CA LYS A 110 -1.29 2.82 -15.60
C LYS A 110 -2.55 1.95 -15.48
N GLY A 111 -3.60 2.27 -16.25
CA GLY A 111 -4.88 1.55 -16.22
C GLY A 111 -5.65 1.65 -14.91
N GLY A 112 -5.33 2.61 -14.03
CA GLY A 112 -5.94 2.72 -12.70
C GLY A 112 -5.44 1.71 -11.68
N LYS A 113 -4.29 1.07 -11.93
CA LYS A 113 -3.75 0.02 -11.05
C LYS A 113 -3.50 0.51 -9.63
N ASN A 114 -2.82 1.65 -9.46
CA ASN A 114 -2.44 2.14 -8.13
C ASN A 114 -3.68 2.51 -7.32
N ILE A 115 -4.63 3.25 -7.90
CA ILE A 115 -5.83 3.67 -7.18
C ILE A 115 -6.69 2.47 -6.74
N ARG A 116 -6.81 1.43 -7.58
CA ARG A 116 -7.54 0.20 -7.22
C ARG A 116 -6.91 -0.51 -6.03
N ILE A 117 -5.58 -0.56 -5.97
CA ILE A 117 -4.85 -1.16 -4.85
C ILE A 117 -5.07 -0.37 -3.56
N VAL A 118 -4.94 0.96 -3.63
CA VAL A 118 -5.17 1.84 -2.49
C VAL A 118 -6.60 1.66 -1.97
N THR A 119 -7.61 1.68 -2.86
CA THR A 119 -9.01 1.43 -2.47
C THR A 119 -9.19 0.07 -1.80
N LYS A 120 -8.57 -1.00 -2.32
CA LYS A 120 -8.65 -2.34 -1.70
C LYS A 120 -8.03 -2.37 -0.30
N PHE A 121 -6.90 -1.69 -0.06
CA PHE A 121 -6.33 -1.62 1.29
C PHE A 121 -7.23 -0.85 2.26
N LEU A 122 -7.81 0.26 1.82
CA LEU A 122 -8.76 1.04 2.64
C LEU A 122 -10.02 0.22 2.95
N GLN A 123 -10.55 -0.55 2.00
CA GLN A 123 -11.66 -1.47 2.23
C GLN A 123 -11.28 -2.55 3.26
N ARG A 124 -10.13 -3.22 3.09
CA ARG A 124 -9.73 -4.34 3.95
C ARG A 124 -9.38 -3.94 5.38
N LEU A 125 -8.77 -2.76 5.56
CA LEU A 125 -8.22 -2.34 6.85
C LEU A 125 -9.11 -1.34 7.59
N PHE A 126 -9.96 -0.59 6.87
CA PHE A 126 -10.79 0.48 7.43
C PHE A 126 -12.26 0.44 7.01
N ASP A 127 -12.70 -0.57 6.25
CA ASP A 127 -14.08 -0.69 5.73
C ASP A 127 -14.54 0.53 4.90
N VAL A 128 -13.60 1.23 4.27
CA VAL A 128 -13.89 2.38 3.41
C VAL A 128 -14.18 1.93 1.99
N GLU A 129 -15.43 2.02 1.56
CA GLU A 129 -15.86 1.53 0.24
C GLU A 129 -15.41 2.43 -0.92
N ASN A 130 -15.40 3.75 -0.70
CA ASN A 130 -15.24 4.75 -1.76
C ASN A 130 -14.02 5.63 -1.55
N LEU A 131 -13.19 5.74 -2.59
CA LEU A 131 -12.06 6.67 -2.68
C LEU A 131 -12.21 7.54 -3.93
N LYS A 132 -12.23 8.86 -3.75
CA LYS A 132 -12.35 9.83 -4.84
C LYS A 132 -11.14 10.75 -4.90
N ILE A 133 -10.52 10.82 -6.07
CA ILE A 133 -9.42 11.74 -6.35
C ILE A 133 -9.97 13.03 -6.96
N LYS A 134 -9.66 14.17 -6.35
CA LYS A 134 -10.09 15.51 -6.77
C LYS A 134 -8.93 16.33 -7.31
#